data_AF-A0A924D9V4-F1
#
_entry.id   AF-A0A924D9V4-F1
#
_cell.length_a   1.000
_cell.length_b   1.000
_cell.length_c   1.000
_cell.angle_alpha   90.00
_cell.angle_beta   90.00
_cell.angle_gamma   90.00
#
_symmetry.space_group_name_H-M   'P 1'
#
loop_
_entity.id
_entity.type
_entity.pdbx_description
1 polymer ?
#
loop_
_entity_poly.entity_id
_entity_poly.type
_entity_poly.pdbx_seq_one_letter_code
_entity_poly.pdbx_strand_id
1 'polypeptide(L)'
;MYHKVGEPVHMKADRFLNVSTIAFERQMTLLASMKFRVRPFAEIVEAATTGKTLPPRTLAITFDDGYANVDEHAAPVLQRLDFPATVFVVSQGIGKTNEWDKQEGYPELNLMGWERLRELQALGWEIGGHTRTHSHLDTLENNLAEADILRGKEEVEAVLGVTLKTFCYPFGHYGVSTPNLVAKAGFTGACTTKSG
;
A
#
# COMPACT_ATOMS: atom_id res chain seq x y z
N MET A 1 -6.27 1.26 6.29
CA MET A 1 -6.01 1.52 4.87
C MET A 1 -6.14 3.02 4.64
N TYR A 2 -5.09 3.63 4.13
CA TYR A 2 -5.00 5.04 3.74
C TYR A 2 -4.54 5.09 2.27
N HIS A 3 -4.69 6.24 1.62
CA HIS A 3 -4.05 6.48 0.31
C HIS A 3 -3.22 7.75 0.41
N LYS A 4 -3.88 8.88 0.65
CA LYS A 4 -3.26 10.21 0.73
C LYS A 4 -3.32 10.78 2.14
N VAL A 5 -2.24 11.44 2.54
CA VAL A 5 -2.19 12.22 3.79
C VAL A 5 -1.69 13.63 3.45
N GLY A 6 -2.40 14.65 3.91
CA GLY A 6 -2.10 16.05 3.59
C GLY A 6 -3.37 16.88 3.41
N GLU A 7 -3.22 18.15 3.08
CA GLU A 7 -4.36 19.00 2.76
C GLU A 7 -4.98 18.57 1.41
N PRO A 8 -6.31 18.41 1.31
CA PRO A 8 -6.95 17.93 0.09
C PRO A 8 -6.73 18.95 -1.04
N VAL A 9 -6.28 18.46 -2.19
CA VAL A 9 -6.06 19.27 -3.39
C VAL A 9 -7.39 19.48 -4.12
N HIS A 10 -8.33 18.52 -4.00
CA HIS A 10 -9.65 18.60 -4.61
C HIS A 10 -10.77 18.02 -3.72
N MET A 11 -11.58 18.91 -3.13
CA MET A 11 -12.59 18.56 -2.10
C MET A 11 -13.59 17.44 -2.42
N LYS A 12 -13.97 17.20 -3.69
CA LYS A 12 -14.93 16.14 -4.04
C LYS A 12 -14.27 14.78 -4.24
N ALA A 13 -13.18 14.73 -5.01
CA ALA A 13 -12.46 13.51 -5.33
C ALA A 13 -11.63 13.00 -4.14
N ASP A 14 -11.11 13.90 -3.32
CA ASP A 14 -10.28 13.55 -2.15
C ASP A 14 -11.10 13.16 -0.91
N ARG A 15 -12.43 13.32 -0.94
CA ARG A 15 -13.30 13.16 0.25
C ARG A 15 -13.16 11.78 0.92
N PHE A 16 -12.87 10.73 0.15
CA PHE A 16 -12.80 9.36 0.65
C PHE A 16 -11.38 8.77 0.67
N LEU A 17 -10.42 9.41 0.02
CA LEU A 17 -9.06 8.89 -0.16
C LEU A 17 -7.98 9.75 0.50
N ASN A 18 -8.34 10.90 1.08
CA ASN A 18 -7.40 11.81 1.73
C ASN A 18 -7.74 12.06 3.20
N VAL A 19 -6.73 12.04 4.06
CA VAL A 19 -6.82 12.42 5.46
C VAL A 19 -5.87 13.58 5.72
N SER A 20 -6.33 14.65 6.39
CA SER A 20 -5.43 15.76 6.74
C SER A 20 -4.32 15.31 7.68
N THR A 21 -3.16 15.96 7.61
CA THR A 21 -2.02 15.65 8.50
C THR A 21 -2.42 15.71 9.97
N ILE A 22 -3.23 16.70 10.35
CA ILE A 22 -3.74 16.87 11.73
C ILE A 22 -4.63 15.70 12.13
N ALA A 23 -5.53 15.25 11.24
CA ALA A 23 -6.41 14.12 11.54
C ALA A 23 -5.62 12.82 11.63
N PHE A 24 -4.66 12.61 10.72
CA PHE A 24 -3.77 11.45 10.74
C PHE A 24 -2.95 11.40 12.04
N GLU A 25 -2.32 12.50 12.43
CA GLU A 25 -1.56 12.59 13.69
C GLU A 25 -2.42 12.28 14.92
N ARG A 26 -3.65 12.79 14.97
CA ARG A 26 -4.59 12.49 16.05
C ARG A 26 -4.92 11.00 16.10
N GLN A 27 -5.16 10.36 14.94
CA GLN A 27 -5.42 8.93 14.87
C GLN A 27 -4.22 8.13 15.37
N MET A 28 -3.01 8.44 14.93
CA MET A 28 -1.80 7.71 15.32
C MET A 28 -1.49 7.89 16.81
N THR A 29 -1.64 9.10 17.34
CA THR A 29 -1.46 9.40 18.77
C THR A 29 -2.50 8.66 19.62
N LEU A 30 -3.75 8.55 19.14
CA LEU A 30 -4.78 7.76 19.80
C LEU A 30 -4.38 6.27 19.86
N LEU A 31 -3.95 5.69 18.74
CA LEU A 31 -3.48 4.30 18.69
C LEU A 31 -2.31 4.05 19.66
N ALA A 32 -1.33 4.95 19.70
CA ALA A 32 -0.21 4.89 20.64
C ALA A 32 -0.66 4.96 22.10
N SER A 33 -1.57 5.89 22.44
CA SER A 33 -2.10 6.03 23.80
C SER A 33 -2.89 4.79 24.25
N MET A 34 -3.61 4.16 23.32
CA MET A 34 -4.33 2.90 23.52
C MET A 34 -3.43 1.65 23.50
N LYS A 35 -2.11 1.82 23.39
CA LYS A 35 -1.10 0.76 23.39
C LYS A 35 -1.28 -0.25 22.25
N PHE A 36 -1.74 0.21 21.09
CA PHE A 36 -1.66 -0.60 19.88
C PHE A 36 -0.20 -0.79 19.47
N ARG A 37 0.07 -1.95 18.85
CA ARG A 37 1.37 -2.31 18.29
C ARG A 37 1.21 -2.35 16.79
N VAL A 38 1.89 -1.43 16.11
CA VAL A 38 1.86 -1.40 14.65
C VAL A 38 2.93 -2.34 14.11
N ARG A 39 2.56 -3.16 13.12
CA ARG A 39 3.46 -4.07 12.42
C ARG A 39 3.29 -3.90 10.91
N PRO A 40 4.34 -4.14 10.11
CA PRO A 40 4.18 -4.32 8.68
C PRO A 40 3.15 -5.43 8.39
N PHE A 41 2.37 -5.25 7.34
CA PHE A 41 1.30 -6.17 6.98
C PHE A 41 1.81 -7.60 6.73
N ALA A 42 3.00 -7.77 6.14
CA ALA A 42 3.67 -9.07 5.99
C ALA A 42 3.81 -9.82 7.31
N GLU A 43 4.14 -9.16 8.42
CA GLU A 43 4.28 -9.85 9.71
C GLU A 43 2.94 -10.39 10.23
N ILE A 44 1.85 -9.67 9.96
CA ILE A 44 0.50 -10.09 10.32
C ILE A 44 0.06 -11.27 9.46
N VAL A 45 0.33 -11.21 8.15
CA VAL A 45 0.06 -12.31 7.20
C VAL A 45 0.86 -13.56 7.57
N GLU A 46 2.16 -13.41 7.88
CA GLU A 46 3.02 -14.50 8.31
C GLU A 46 2.48 -15.14 9.59
N ALA A 47 2.08 -14.33 10.58
CA ALA A 47 1.52 -14.85 11.81
C ALA A 47 0.21 -15.63 11.60
N ALA A 48 -0.69 -15.11 10.74
CA ALA A 48 -1.94 -15.77 10.41
C ALA A 48 -1.74 -17.10 9.67
N THR A 49 -0.73 -17.19 8.80
CA THR A 49 -0.46 -18.39 7.98
C THR A 49 0.37 -19.45 8.69
N THR A 50 1.22 -19.05 9.63
CA THR A 50 2.08 -19.96 10.41
C THR A 50 1.51 -20.36 11.77
N GLY A 51 0.41 -19.74 12.19
CA GLY A 51 -0.18 -19.94 13.52
C GLY A 51 0.61 -19.28 14.65
N LYS A 52 1.55 -18.38 14.34
CA LYS A 52 2.30 -17.62 15.35
C LYS A 52 1.36 -16.61 16.00
N THR A 53 1.36 -16.56 17.34
CA THR A 53 0.56 -15.60 18.08
C THR A 53 1.11 -14.19 17.94
N LEU A 54 0.27 -13.23 17.56
CA LEU A 54 0.58 -11.81 17.61
C LEU A 54 0.35 -11.25 19.01
N PRO A 55 1.14 -10.25 19.45
CA PRO A 55 0.83 -9.49 20.64
C PRO A 55 -0.61 -8.93 20.61
N PRO A 56 -1.30 -8.80 21.76
CA PRO A 56 -2.59 -8.14 21.81
C PRO A 56 -2.53 -6.72 21.24
N ARG A 57 -3.63 -6.27 20.63
CA ARG A 57 -3.75 -4.94 20.00
C ARG A 57 -2.73 -4.72 18.88
N THR A 58 -2.45 -5.76 18.10
CA THR A 58 -1.63 -5.61 16.89
C THR A 58 -2.51 -5.13 15.72
N LEU A 59 -2.02 -4.17 14.94
CA LEU A 59 -2.64 -3.71 13.70
C LEU A 59 -1.57 -3.41 12.64
N ALA A 60 -1.99 -3.36 11.38
CA ALA A 60 -1.18 -2.81 10.29
C ALA A 60 -1.74 -1.44 9.87
N ILE A 61 -0.83 -0.55 9.50
CA ILE A 61 -1.13 0.70 8.80
C ILE A 61 -0.64 0.50 7.38
N THR A 62 -1.53 0.67 6.41
CA THR A 62 -1.23 0.50 4.98
C THR A 62 -1.56 1.78 4.21
N PHE A 63 -0.72 2.08 3.23
CA PHE A 63 -0.90 3.15 2.26
C PHE A 63 -0.89 2.54 0.85
N ASP A 64 -1.95 2.79 0.08
CA ASP A 64 -2.06 2.31 -1.28
C ASP A 64 -1.52 3.37 -2.27
N ASP A 65 -1.31 2.96 -3.52
CA ASP A 65 -0.86 3.77 -4.68
C ASP A 65 0.57 4.33 -4.66
N GLY A 66 1.16 4.53 -3.48
CA GLY A 66 2.52 5.06 -3.35
C GLY A 66 2.63 6.58 -3.54
N TYR A 67 1.59 7.34 -3.16
CA TYR A 67 1.60 8.81 -3.23
C TYR A 67 2.75 9.45 -2.46
N ALA A 68 3.41 10.45 -3.06
CA ALA A 68 4.51 11.18 -2.43
C ALA A 68 4.09 11.95 -1.17
N ASN A 69 2.82 12.34 -1.05
CA ASN A 69 2.33 13.06 0.13
C ASN A 69 2.30 12.18 1.41
N VAL A 70 2.29 10.85 1.29
CA VAL A 70 2.46 9.93 2.42
C VAL A 70 3.81 10.11 3.06
N ASP A 71 4.85 10.27 2.24
CA ASP A 71 6.17 10.61 2.73
C ASP A 71 6.15 11.95 3.48
N GLU A 72 5.69 13.00 2.82
CA GLU A 72 5.75 14.36 3.37
C GLU A 72 4.98 14.54 4.69
N HIS A 73 3.86 13.83 4.84
CA HIS A 73 2.92 14.08 5.94
C HIS A 73 2.72 12.92 6.91
N ALA A 74 2.78 11.67 6.44
CA ALA A 74 2.53 10.50 7.29
C ALA A 74 3.82 9.93 7.89
N ALA A 75 4.89 9.82 7.10
CA ALA A 75 6.14 9.20 7.54
C ALA A 75 6.77 9.89 8.76
N PRO A 76 6.84 11.24 8.88
CA PRO A 76 7.36 11.91 10.07
C PRO A 76 6.55 11.60 11.33
N VAL A 77 5.21 11.53 11.21
CA VAL A 77 4.32 11.20 12.34
C VAL A 77 4.58 9.77 12.82
N LEU A 78 4.64 8.83 11.88
CA LEU A 78 4.87 7.41 12.18
C LEU A 78 6.26 7.18 12.78
N GLN A 79 7.29 7.85 12.27
CA GLN A 79 8.65 7.78 12.80
C GLN A 79 8.74 8.28 14.24
N ARG A 80 8.07 9.40 14.59
CA ARG A 80 8.03 9.90 15.98
C ARG A 80 7.40 8.90 16.96
N LEU A 81 6.53 8.04 16.47
CA LEU A 81 5.78 7.05 17.27
C LEU A 81 6.39 5.65 17.20
N ASP A 82 7.50 5.47 16.47
CA ASP A 82 8.12 4.17 16.18
C ASP A 82 7.12 3.17 15.55
N PHE A 83 6.25 3.70 14.68
CA PHE A 83 5.26 2.89 13.96
C PHE A 83 5.80 2.56 12.57
N PRO A 84 6.03 1.28 12.25
CA PRO A 84 6.25 0.88 10.86
C PRO A 84 4.93 0.97 10.08
N ALA A 85 5.01 0.91 8.75
CA ALA A 85 3.84 0.79 7.90
C ALA A 85 4.15 -0.06 6.65
N THR A 86 3.11 -0.35 5.87
CA THR A 86 3.23 -0.95 4.55
C THR A 86 2.79 0.07 3.50
N VAL A 87 3.56 0.24 2.43
CA VAL A 87 3.13 0.96 1.24
C VAL A 87 3.03 0.00 0.05
N PHE A 88 1.86 -0.04 -0.58
CA PHE A 88 1.64 -0.79 -1.82
C PHE A 88 1.87 0.13 -3.01
N VAL A 89 2.77 -0.27 -3.92
CA VAL A 89 3.21 0.58 -5.03
C VAL A 89 2.75 0.05 -6.39
N VAL A 90 2.34 0.98 -7.25
CA VAL A 90 2.09 0.73 -8.68
C VAL A 90 3.40 0.91 -9.43
N SER A 91 4.03 -0.18 -9.85
CA SER A 91 5.43 -0.15 -10.31
C SER A 91 5.71 0.84 -11.46
N GLN A 92 4.82 0.99 -12.45
CA GLN A 92 5.02 1.96 -13.54
C GLN A 92 4.81 3.42 -13.15
N GLY A 93 4.14 3.65 -12.01
CA GLY A 93 3.92 4.98 -11.45
C GLY A 93 5.08 5.50 -10.61
N ILE A 94 6.01 4.64 -10.19
CA ILE A 94 7.12 5.03 -9.31
C ILE A 94 7.94 6.17 -9.93
N GLY A 95 8.08 7.28 -9.20
CA GLY A 95 8.75 8.50 -9.65
C GLY A 95 8.01 9.30 -10.72
N LYS A 96 6.72 9.00 -10.95
CA LYS A 96 5.84 9.70 -11.89
C LYS A 96 4.59 10.20 -11.15
N THR A 97 3.43 10.10 -11.79
CA THR A 97 2.14 10.53 -11.29
C THR A 97 1.10 9.41 -11.40
N ASN A 98 -0.05 9.59 -10.74
CA ASN A 98 -1.20 8.69 -10.81
C ASN A 98 -1.96 8.80 -12.16
N GLU A 99 -1.26 8.58 -13.27
CA GLU A 99 -1.82 8.74 -14.63
C GLU A 99 -3.06 7.86 -14.88
N TRP A 100 -3.19 6.73 -14.18
CA TRP A 100 -4.33 5.83 -14.29
C TRP A 100 -5.66 6.47 -13.84
N ASP A 101 -5.62 7.44 -12.91
CA ASP A 101 -6.83 8.12 -12.43
C ASP A 101 -7.25 9.30 -13.32
N LYS A 102 -6.44 9.66 -14.33
CA LYS A 102 -6.69 10.83 -15.18
C LYS A 102 -8.02 10.74 -15.93
N GLN A 103 -8.42 9.54 -16.34
CA GLN A 103 -9.68 9.30 -17.06
C GLN A 103 -10.90 9.46 -16.13
N GLU A 104 -10.71 9.22 -14.83
CA GLU A 104 -11.73 9.35 -13.79
C GLU A 104 -11.82 10.79 -13.23
N GLY A 105 -11.00 11.71 -13.74
CA GLY A 105 -11.03 13.13 -13.38
C GLY A 105 -10.38 13.48 -12.04
N TYR A 106 -9.56 12.58 -11.48
CA TYR A 106 -8.77 12.90 -10.29
C TYR A 106 -7.62 13.87 -10.63
N PRO A 107 -7.18 14.69 -9.66
CA PRO A 107 -5.99 15.51 -9.84
C PRO A 107 -4.75 14.62 -10.04
N GLU A 108 -3.85 15.10 -10.90
CA GLU A 108 -2.53 14.54 -11.05
C GLU A 108 -1.69 14.84 -9.79
N LEU A 109 -1.17 13.80 -9.16
CA LEU A 109 -0.38 13.84 -7.95
C LEU A 109 0.89 13.02 -8.14
N ASN A 110 1.99 13.51 -7.56
CA ASN A 110 3.27 12.81 -7.60
C ASN A 110 3.23 11.52 -6.77
N LEU A 111 3.91 10.51 -7.28
CA LEU A 111 4.15 9.24 -6.61
C LEU A 111 5.61 9.17 -6.14
N MET A 112 5.86 8.39 -5.10
CA MET A 112 7.20 8.21 -4.54
C MET A 112 8.17 7.66 -5.59
N GLY A 113 9.38 8.20 -5.60
CA GLY A 113 10.50 7.67 -6.39
C GLY A 113 11.25 6.55 -5.67
N TRP A 114 12.14 5.89 -6.41
CA TRP A 114 12.93 4.77 -5.91
C TRP A 114 13.79 5.09 -4.69
N GLU A 115 14.40 6.29 -4.66
CA GLU A 115 15.20 6.73 -3.51
C GLU A 115 14.36 6.75 -2.24
N ARG A 116 13.17 7.35 -2.30
CA ARG A 116 12.29 7.43 -1.13
C ARG A 116 11.81 6.07 -0.66
N LEU A 117 11.47 5.16 -1.59
CA LEU A 117 11.08 3.80 -1.23
C LEU A 117 12.19 3.04 -0.50
N ARG A 118 13.47 3.25 -0.88
CA ARG A 118 14.62 2.69 -0.14
C ARG A 118 14.75 3.27 1.25
N GLU A 119 14.52 4.57 1.42
CA GLU A 119 14.56 5.22 2.73
C GLU A 119 13.46 4.69 3.66
N LEU A 120 12.22 4.56 3.16
CA LEU A 120 11.12 3.97 3.94
C LEU A 120 11.44 2.52 4.34
N GLN A 121 12.01 1.73 3.43
CA GLN A 121 12.47 0.38 3.75
C GLN A 121 13.53 0.38 4.87
N ALA A 122 14.48 1.32 4.84
CA ALA A 122 15.49 1.47 5.90
C ALA A 122 14.87 1.87 7.26
N LEU A 123 13.71 2.53 7.24
CA LEU A 123 12.89 2.84 8.42
C LEU A 123 11.99 1.69 8.87
N GLY A 124 12.14 0.49 8.28
CA GLY A 124 11.39 -0.71 8.66
C GLY A 124 9.98 -0.79 8.04
N TRP A 125 9.69 0.03 7.02
CA TRP A 125 8.46 -0.12 6.26
C TRP A 125 8.53 -1.32 5.32
N GLU A 126 7.39 -1.94 5.10
CA GLU A 126 7.22 -2.90 4.03
C GLU A 126 6.84 -2.19 2.73
N ILE A 127 7.46 -2.62 1.63
CA ILE A 127 6.99 -2.32 0.28
C ILE A 127 6.21 -3.54 -0.22
N GLY A 128 4.97 -3.33 -0.63
CA GLY A 128 4.07 -4.36 -1.19
C GLY A 128 3.69 -4.07 -2.64
N GLY A 129 3.14 -5.05 -3.33
CA GLY A 129 2.73 -4.91 -4.74
C GLY A 129 1.33 -4.34 -4.89
N HIS A 130 1.12 -3.42 -5.84
CA HIS A 130 -0.19 -2.89 -6.21
C HIS A 130 -0.45 -2.96 -7.73
N THR A 131 -0.10 -4.09 -8.34
CA THR A 131 -0.03 -4.28 -9.80
C THR A 131 1.02 -3.41 -10.49
N ARG A 132 1.18 -3.63 -11.79
CA ARG A 132 2.08 -2.85 -12.63
C ARG A 132 1.49 -1.52 -13.04
N THR A 133 0.22 -1.54 -13.46
CA THR A 133 -0.45 -0.38 -14.09
C THR A 133 -1.73 0.08 -13.37
N HIS A 134 -1.97 -0.39 -12.14
CA HIS A 134 -3.20 -0.12 -11.39
C HIS A 134 -4.47 -0.63 -12.09
N SER A 135 -4.37 -1.81 -12.71
CA SER A 135 -5.45 -2.36 -13.55
C SER A 135 -6.60 -2.95 -12.73
N HIS A 136 -7.82 -2.85 -13.26
CA HIS A 136 -8.99 -3.60 -12.77
C HIS A 136 -8.85 -5.10 -13.08
N LEU A 137 -8.17 -5.83 -12.20
CA LEU A 137 -7.82 -7.25 -12.40
C LEU A 137 -9.02 -8.19 -12.58
N ASP A 138 -10.21 -7.80 -12.11
CA ASP A 138 -11.48 -8.51 -12.27
C ASP A 138 -12.08 -8.39 -13.68
N THR A 139 -11.57 -7.45 -14.49
CA THR A 139 -12.04 -7.20 -15.86
C THR A 139 -11.07 -7.71 -16.93
N LEU A 140 -9.84 -8.06 -16.55
CA LEU A 140 -8.80 -8.51 -17.46
C LEU A 140 -8.88 -10.01 -17.74
N GLU A 141 -8.45 -10.39 -18.95
CA GLU A 141 -8.12 -11.78 -19.26
C GLU A 141 -7.01 -12.28 -18.33
N ASN A 142 -7.08 -13.55 -17.93
CA ASN A 142 -6.19 -14.12 -16.91
C ASN A 142 -4.70 -13.97 -17.24
N ASN A 143 -4.32 -14.11 -18.52
CA ASN A 143 -2.94 -13.96 -18.96
C ASN A 143 -2.44 -12.51 -18.84
N LEU A 144 -3.32 -11.52 -19.05
CA LEU A 144 -3.00 -10.10 -18.88
C LEU A 144 -2.90 -9.76 -17.39
N ALA A 145 -3.85 -10.20 -16.57
CA ALA A 145 -3.79 -10.02 -15.12
C ALA A 145 -2.53 -10.66 -14.52
N GLU A 146 -2.18 -11.88 -14.94
CA GLU A 146 -0.96 -12.56 -14.50
C GLU A 146 0.30 -11.77 -14.86
N ALA A 147 0.40 -11.31 -16.12
CA ALA A 147 1.54 -10.53 -16.57
C ALA A 147 1.66 -9.19 -15.83
N ASP A 148 0.53 -8.53 -15.54
CA ASP A 148 0.47 -7.28 -14.79
C ASP A 148 0.97 -7.45 -13.35
N ILE A 149 0.46 -8.46 -12.65
CA ILE A 149 0.87 -8.80 -11.28
C ILE A 149 2.37 -9.18 -11.23
N LEU A 150 2.80 -10.11 -12.08
CA LEU A 150 4.16 -10.65 -12.04
C LEU A 150 5.20 -9.60 -12.41
N ARG A 151 5.00 -8.87 -13.52
CA ARG A 151 5.96 -7.85 -13.94
C ARG A 151 6.03 -6.70 -12.95
N GLY A 152 4.89 -6.30 -12.36
CA GLY A 152 4.89 -5.26 -11.34
C GLY A 152 5.72 -5.64 -10.11
N LYS A 153 5.66 -6.91 -9.71
CA LYS A 153 6.54 -7.46 -8.68
C LYS A 153 8.01 -7.43 -9.11
N GLU A 154 8.33 -8.04 -10.25
CA GLU A 154 9.71 -8.16 -10.76
C GLU A 154 10.39 -6.79 -10.93
N GLU A 155 9.68 -5.78 -11.45
CA GLU A 155 10.21 -4.42 -11.62
C GLU A 155 10.63 -3.79 -10.28
N VAL A 156 9.83 -3.95 -9.23
CA VAL A 156 10.13 -3.39 -7.90
C VAL A 156 11.25 -4.18 -7.22
N GLU A 157 11.19 -5.52 -7.27
CA GLU A 157 12.19 -6.39 -6.65
C GLU A 157 13.58 -6.18 -7.28
N ALA A 158 13.65 -5.98 -8.60
CA ALA A 158 14.89 -5.74 -9.32
C ALA A 158 15.60 -4.45 -8.87
N VAL A 159 14.86 -3.42 -8.47
CA VAL A 159 15.42 -2.10 -8.10
C VAL A 159 15.67 -1.97 -6.60
N LEU A 160 14.82 -2.57 -5.77
CA LEU A 160 14.90 -2.47 -4.31
C LEU A 160 15.68 -3.64 -3.68
N GLY A 161 15.89 -4.75 -4.39
CA GLY A 161 16.61 -5.91 -3.87
C GLY A 161 15.88 -6.61 -2.71
N VAL A 162 14.54 -6.52 -2.69
CA VAL A 162 13.68 -7.18 -1.70
C VAL A 162 12.75 -8.17 -2.38
N THR A 163 12.16 -9.07 -1.58
CA THR A 163 11.01 -9.86 -2.02
C THR A 163 9.72 -9.23 -1.50
N LEU A 164 8.83 -8.81 -2.40
CA LEU A 164 7.49 -8.32 -2.04
C LEU A 164 6.63 -9.48 -1.54
N LYS A 165 6.29 -9.48 -0.25
CA LYS A 165 5.52 -10.56 0.37
C LYS A 165 4.02 -10.37 0.24
N THR A 166 3.55 -9.13 0.26
CA THR A 166 2.12 -8.83 0.28
C THR A 166 1.68 -8.02 -0.93
N PHE A 167 0.38 -8.11 -1.21
CA PHE A 167 -0.27 -7.49 -2.34
C PHE A 167 -1.53 -6.74 -1.90
N CYS A 168 -1.85 -5.62 -2.56
CA CYS A 168 -3.15 -4.98 -2.44
C CYS A 168 -3.84 -5.03 -3.80
N TYR A 169 -5.11 -5.45 -3.84
CA TYR A 169 -5.86 -5.44 -5.09
C TYR A 169 -6.29 -4.01 -5.42
N PRO A 170 -5.99 -3.45 -6.61
CA PRO A 170 -6.52 -2.17 -7.04
C PRO A 170 -8.04 -2.12 -6.86
N PHE A 171 -8.54 -1.01 -6.32
CA PHE A 171 -9.97 -0.81 -6.00
C PHE A 171 -10.55 -1.81 -4.97
N GLY A 172 -9.73 -2.72 -4.43
CA GLY A 172 -10.16 -3.88 -3.65
C GLY A 172 -10.90 -4.95 -4.45
N HIS A 173 -10.88 -4.86 -5.78
CA HIS A 173 -11.62 -5.75 -6.68
C HIS A 173 -10.74 -6.91 -7.16
N TYR A 174 -11.34 -8.09 -7.22
CA TYR A 174 -10.66 -9.29 -7.70
C TYR A 174 -11.68 -10.27 -8.29
N GLY A 175 -11.27 -10.95 -9.37
CA GLY A 175 -12.04 -12.02 -9.99
C GLY A 175 -11.80 -13.37 -9.30
N VAL A 176 -12.48 -14.40 -9.79
CA VAL A 176 -12.37 -15.77 -9.25
C VAL A 176 -10.94 -16.33 -9.36
N SER A 177 -10.24 -16.02 -10.45
CA SER A 177 -8.88 -16.48 -10.72
C SER A 177 -7.80 -15.63 -10.06
N THR A 178 -8.07 -14.34 -9.78
CA THR A 178 -7.06 -13.37 -9.37
C THR A 178 -6.28 -13.78 -8.11
N PRO A 179 -6.89 -14.33 -7.04
CA PRO A 179 -6.13 -14.80 -5.87
C PRO A 179 -5.10 -15.89 -6.20
N ASN A 180 -5.42 -16.80 -7.13
CA ASN A 180 -4.47 -17.83 -7.57
C ASN A 180 -3.32 -17.23 -8.39
N LEU A 181 -3.59 -16.19 -9.19
CA LEU A 181 -2.56 -15.48 -9.94
C LEU A 181 -1.60 -14.73 -9.01
N VAL A 182 -2.13 -14.07 -7.99
CA VAL A 182 -1.34 -13.40 -6.93
C VAL A 182 -0.48 -14.41 -6.17
N ALA A 183 -1.05 -15.55 -5.76
CA ALA A 183 -0.29 -16.61 -5.11
C ALA A 183 0.80 -17.21 -6.03
N LYS A 184 0.50 -17.43 -7.32
CA LYS A 184 1.45 -17.93 -8.33
C LYS A 184 2.61 -16.97 -8.55
N ALA A 185 2.38 -15.65 -8.47
CA ALA A 185 3.42 -14.64 -8.50
C ALA A 185 4.28 -14.60 -7.22
N GLY A 186 3.97 -15.40 -6.19
CA GLY A 186 4.78 -15.56 -4.99
C GLY A 186 4.41 -14.63 -3.83
N PHE A 187 3.26 -13.96 -3.89
CA PHE A 187 2.74 -13.22 -2.74
C PHE A 187 2.12 -14.17 -1.71
N THR A 188 2.42 -13.96 -0.42
CA THR A 188 1.95 -14.80 0.69
C THR A 188 0.65 -14.31 1.32
N GLY A 189 0.22 -13.09 1.00
CA GLY A 189 -1.06 -12.55 1.45
C GLY A 189 -1.46 -11.31 0.65
N ALA A 190 -2.76 -11.02 0.65
CA ALA A 190 -3.30 -9.85 -0.02
C ALA A 190 -4.47 -9.21 0.74
N CYS A 191 -4.66 -7.91 0.59
CA CYS A 191 -5.77 -7.16 1.18
C CYS A 191 -6.73 -6.57 0.13
N THR A 192 -7.98 -6.36 0.55
CA THR A 192 -9.08 -5.78 -0.24
C THR A 192 -9.68 -4.59 0.52
N THR A 193 -10.68 -3.92 -0.06
CA THR A 193 -11.43 -2.82 0.58
C THR A 193 -12.65 -3.29 1.39
N LYS A 194 -12.89 -4.61 1.50
CA LYS A 194 -14.01 -5.15 2.30
C LYS A 194 -13.79 -4.83 3.78
N SER A 195 -14.76 -4.15 4.38
CA SER A 195 -14.81 -3.89 5.83
C SER A 195 -15.15 -5.17 6.60
N GLY A 196 -14.70 -5.27 7.85
CA GLY A 196 -14.94 -6.39 8.75
C GLY A 196 -15.17 -5.95 10.19
#